data_AF-A0A662XUX4-F1
#
_entry.id   AF-A0A662XUX4-F1
#
_cell.length_a   1.000
_cell.length_b   1.000
_cell.length_c   1.000
_cell.angle_alpha   90.00
_cell.angle_beta   90.00
_cell.angle_gamma   90.00
#
_symmetry.space_group_name_H-M   'P 1'
#
loop_
_entity.id
_entity.type
_entity.pdbx_description
1 polymer ?
#
loop_
_entity_poly.entity_id
_entity_poly.type
_entity_poly.pdbx_seq_one_letter_code
_entity_poly.pdbx_strand_id
1 'polypeptide(L)'
;MMVRDAMQRAVAFFQHKMFPPQAPALLLAPMMLNGVAATAPSNPLLDAIWLAAPKSKVTPSRKKIKNNHLSKRLKNIVHFQDCPMCGDKKLRHRLCMGCFKKGKYFV
;
A
#
# COMPACT_ATOMS: atom_id res chain seq x y z
N MET A 1 -33.56 -36.72 -8.86
CA MET A 1 -32.94 -36.63 -7.51
C MET A 1 -31.78 -35.63 -7.41
N MET A 2 -31.09 -35.25 -8.49
CA MET A 2 -29.85 -34.44 -8.40
C MET A 2 -30.01 -32.95 -8.03
N VAL A 3 -31.19 -32.36 -8.22
CA VAL A 3 -31.42 -30.92 -7.91
C VAL A 3 -31.64 -30.69 -6.41
N ARG A 4 -32.25 -31.65 -5.70
CA ARG A 4 -32.44 -31.56 -4.24
C ARG A 4 -31.11 -31.64 -3.50
N ASP A 5 -30.21 -32.51 -3.92
CA ASP A 5 -28.88 -32.66 -3.31
C ASP A 5 -28.03 -31.39 -3.49
N ALA A 6 -28.12 -30.73 -4.65
CA ALA A 6 -27.42 -29.48 -4.90
C ALA A 6 -27.93 -28.35 -3.99
N MET A 7 -29.25 -28.27 -3.78
CA MET A 7 -29.86 -27.29 -2.88
C MET A 7 -29.49 -27.53 -1.42
N GLN A 8 -29.51 -28.80 -0.97
CA GLN A 8 -29.16 -29.15 0.41
C GLN A 8 -27.70 -28.83 0.74
N ARG A 9 -26.77 -29.05 -0.21
CA ARG A 9 -25.36 -28.68 -0.05
C ARG A 9 -25.15 -27.16 0.03
N ALA A 10 -25.91 -26.38 -0.74
CA ALA A 10 -25.85 -24.92 -0.69
C ALA A 10 -26.35 -24.36 0.66
N VAL A 11 -27.41 -24.96 1.22
CA VAL A 11 -27.95 -24.57 2.54
C VAL A 11 -26.97 -24.91 3.68
N ALA A 12 -26.40 -26.12 3.68
CA ALA A 12 -25.42 -26.51 4.70
C ALA A 12 -24.17 -25.60 4.69
N PHE A 13 -23.71 -25.21 3.51
CA PHE A 13 -22.58 -24.27 3.37
C PHE A 13 -22.91 -22.88 3.91
N PHE A 14 -24.16 -22.41 3.72
CA PHE A 14 -24.61 -21.13 4.27
C PHE A 14 -24.69 -21.15 5.80
N GLN A 15 -25.16 -22.26 6.39
CA GLN A 15 -25.29 -22.41 7.84
C GLN A 15 -23.93 -22.38 8.56
N HIS A 16 -22.92 -23.08 8.03
CA HIS A 16 -21.56 -23.07 8.61
C HIS A 16 -20.86 -21.70 8.52
N LYS A 17 -21.24 -20.86 7.56
CA LYS A 17 -20.69 -19.50 7.43
C LYS A 17 -21.34 -18.50 8.38
N MET A 18 -22.60 -18.72 8.75
CA MET A 18 -23.34 -17.81 9.63
C MET A 18 -23.16 -18.10 11.11
N PHE A 19 -22.86 -19.35 11.49
CA PHE A 19 -22.58 -19.74 12.87
C PHE A 19 -21.23 -20.46 12.96
N PRO A 20 -20.12 -19.75 13.22
CA PRO A 20 -18.88 -20.43 13.60
C PRO A 20 -19.10 -21.17 14.93
N PRO A 21 -18.60 -22.41 15.10
CA PRO A 21 -18.66 -23.10 16.38
C PRO A 21 -17.92 -22.26 17.42
N GLN A 22 -18.62 -21.91 18.50
CA GLN A 22 -18.07 -21.19 19.63
C GLN A 22 -16.96 -22.04 20.25
N ALA A 23 -15.70 -21.60 20.11
CA ALA A 23 -14.59 -22.19 20.84
C ALA A 23 -14.74 -21.83 22.33
N PRO A 24 -14.49 -22.79 23.25
CA PRO A 24 -14.70 -22.60 24.68
C PRO A 24 -13.78 -21.52 25.25
N ALA A 25 -14.34 -20.68 26.12
CA ALA A 25 -13.69 -19.56 26.77
C ALA A 25 -12.39 -19.97 27.47
N LEU A 26 -11.27 -19.41 27.02
CA LEU A 26 -10.01 -19.42 27.76
C LEU A 26 -10.11 -18.40 28.90
N LEU A 27 -10.28 -18.91 30.11
CA LEU A 27 -10.11 -18.17 31.37
C LEU A 27 -8.64 -17.74 31.50
N LEU A 28 -8.32 -16.48 31.19
CA LEU A 28 -7.05 -15.86 31.57
C LEU A 28 -7.26 -15.01 32.83
N ALA A 29 -6.75 -15.50 33.95
CA ALA A 29 -6.56 -14.70 35.16
C ALA A 29 -5.36 -13.74 34.97
N PRO A 30 -5.46 -12.45 35.32
CA PRO A 30 -4.32 -11.55 35.23
C PRO A 30 -3.39 -11.74 36.44
N MET A 31 -2.15 -12.16 36.17
CA MET A 31 -1.04 -11.98 37.10
C MET A 31 -0.61 -10.50 37.06
N MET A 32 -0.62 -9.85 38.23
CA MET A 32 -0.23 -8.46 38.43
C MET A 32 1.28 -8.30 38.18
N LEU A 33 1.64 -7.61 37.10
CA LEU A 33 3.01 -7.14 36.87
C LEU A 33 3.12 -5.69 37.38
N ASN A 34 3.83 -5.50 38.49
CA ASN A 34 4.27 -4.18 38.94
C ASN A 34 5.22 -3.59 37.90
N GLY A 35 4.73 -2.61 37.14
CA GLY A 35 5.52 -1.80 36.22
C GLY A 35 4.92 -0.40 36.18
N VAL A 36 5.70 0.58 36.65
CA VAL A 36 5.42 2.01 36.68
C VAL A 36 4.53 2.43 35.51
N ALA A 37 3.27 2.78 35.81
CA ALA A 37 2.37 3.39 34.86
C ALA A 37 2.89 4.80 34.56
N ALA A 38 3.71 4.93 33.51
CA ALA A 38 3.99 6.22 32.91
C ALA A 38 2.67 6.72 32.30
N THR A 39 1.91 7.51 33.06
CA THR A 39 0.80 8.31 32.54
C THR A 39 1.39 9.46 31.75
N ALA A 40 2.01 9.15 30.61
CA ALA A 40 2.20 10.14 29.57
C ALA A 40 0.80 10.66 29.19
N PRO A 41 0.62 11.95 28.86
CA PRO A 41 -0.63 12.43 28.30
C PRO A 41 -0.87 11.66 27.00
N SER A 42 -1.69 10.61 27.08
CA SER A 42 -2.10 9.82 25.94
C SER A 42 -3.01 10.69 25.10
N ASN A 43 -2.46 11.27 24.04
CA ASN A 43 -3.30 11.81 22.99
C ASN A 43 -4.07 10.60 22.41
N PRO A 44 -5.38 10.48 22.63
CA PRO A 44 -6.12 9.26 22.29
C PRO A 44 -6.07 8.96 20.79
N LEU A 45 -5.86 9.99 19.97
CA LEU A 45 -5.64 9.87 18.53
C LEU A 45 -4.30 9.22 18.19
N LEU A 46 -3.22 9.54 18.92
CA LEU A 46 -1.92 8.91 18.70
C LEU A 46 -2.01 7.43 19.08
N ASP A 47 -2.59 7.10 20.23
CA ASP A 47 -2.76 5.71 20.68
C ASP A 47 -3.59 4.89 19.69
N ALA A 48 -4.67 5.47 19.14
CA ALA A 48 -5.48 4.82 18.12
C ALA A 48 -4.71 4.56 16.82
N ILE A 49 -3.81 5.46 16.41
CA ILE A 49 -2.97 5.28 15.22
C ILE A 49 -1.90 4.21 15.46
N TRP A 50 -1.28 4.18 16.64
CA TRP A 50 -0.29 3.17 17.01
C TRP A 50 -0.84 1.75 17.04
N LEU A 51 -2.11 1.59 17.44
CA LEU A 51 -2.80 0.30 17.48
C LEU A 51 -3.48 -0.07 16.15
N ALA A 52 -3.47 0.84 15.15
CA ALA A 52 -4.16 0.61 13.89
C ALA A 52 -3.41 -0.40 13.00
N ALA A 53 -4.05 -1.54 12.74
CA ALA A 53 -3.60 -2.53 11.77
C ALA A 53 -4.60 -2.65 10.60
N PRO A 54 -4.13 -2.91 9.36
CA PRO A 54 -5.03 -3.24 8.26
C PRO A 54 -5.87 -4.48 8.60
N LYS A 55 -7.20 -4.32 8.61
CA LYS A 55 -8.11 -5.41 8.97
C LYS A 55 -8.09 -6.58 7.98
N SER A 56 -7.81 -6.32 6.71
CA SER A 56 -7.84 -7.33 5.65
C SER A 56 -6.90 -7.01 4.49
N LYS A 57 -6.57 -8.03 3.70
CA LYS A 57 -5.72 -7.91 2.51
C LYS A 57 -6.43 -7.13 1.41
N VAL A 58 -5.73 -6.16 0.81
CA VAL A 58 -6.22 -5.40 -0.35
C VAL A 58 -6.26 -6.30 -1.59
N THR A 59 -7.39 -6.29 -2.31
CA THR A 59 -7.52 -7.08 -3.54
C THR A 59 -6.58 -6.58 -4.64
N PRO A 60 -6.11 -7.47 -5.55
CA PRO A 60 -5.24 -7.07 -6.65
C PRO A 60 -5.82 -5.95 -7.53
N SER A 61 -7.14 -5.98 -7.78
CA SER A 61 -7.85 -4.95 -8.54
C SER A 61 -7.75 -3.57 -7.86
N ARG A 62 -8.04 -3.48 -6.55
CA ARG A 62 -7.93 -2.22 -5.80
C ARG A 62 -6.50 -1.69 -5.79
N LYS A 63 -5.51 -2.56 -5.62
CA LYS A 63 -4.08 -2.18 -5.69
C LYS A 63 -3.72 -1.65 -7.09
N LYS A 64 -4.19 -2.30 -8.15
CA LYS A 64 -3.94 -1.89 -9.54
C LYS A 64 -4.52 -0.50 -9.83
N ILE A 65 -5.76 -0.23 -9.42
CA ILE A 65 -6.40 1.09 -9.61
C ILE A 65 -5.61 2.18 -8.86
N LYS A 66 -5.29 1.95 -7.58
CA LYS A 66 -4.55 2.91 -6.75
C LYS A 66 -3.16 3.25 -7.32
N ASN A 67 -2.48 2.26 -7.91
CA ASN A 67 -1.13 2.43 -8.46
C ASN A 67 -1.14 3.08 -9.85
N ASN A 68 -2.15 2.78 -10.68
CA ASN A 68 -2.27 3.31 -12.04
C ASN A 68 -3.06 4.62 -12.14
N HIS A 69 -3.41 5.23 -11.00
CA HIS A 69 -4.08 6.51 -10.96
C HIS A 69 -3.29 7.58 -11.73
N LEU A 70 -3.99 8.44 -12.48
CA LEU A 70 -3.36 9.42 -13.38
C LEU A 70 -2.39 10.36 -12.66
N SER A 71 -2.63 10.69 -11.40
CA SER A 71 -1.72 11.53 -10.60
C SER A 71 -0.36 10.90 -10.33
N LYS A 72 -0.26 9.57 -10.33
CA LYS A 72 0.97 8.82 -10.06
C LYS A 72 1.66 8.31 -11.32
N ARG A 73 1.00 8.44 -12.48
CA ARG A 73 1.55 8.00 -13.75
C ARG A 73 2.73 8.90 -14.12
N LEU A 74 3.79 8.29 -14.66
CA LEU A 74 4.93 9.03 -15.19
C LEU A 74 4.45 9.97 -16.30
N LYS A 75 4.73 11.26 -16.14
CA LYS A 75 4.39 12.28 -17.13
C LYS A 75 5.49 12.32 -18.19
N ASN A 76 5.07 12.49 -19.44
CA ASN A 76 6.02 12.66 -20.53
C ASN A 76 6.80 13.96 -20.37
N ILE A 77 8.11 13.89 -20.51
CA ILE A 77 9.00 15.05 -20.51
C ILE A 77 8.95 15.66 -21.91
N VAL A 78 8.28 16.81 -22.06
CA VAL A 78 8.09 17.47 -23.38
C VAL A 78 9.23 18.44 -23.71
N HIS A 79 10.01 18.83 -22.71
CA HIS A 79 11.02 19.89 -22.81
C HIS A 79 12.42 19.37 -23.20
N PHE A 80 12.48 18.47 -24.17
CA PHE A 80 13.75 18.11 -24.81
C PHE A 80 14.10 19.13 -25.89
N GLN A 81 15.39 19.47 -26.00
CA GLN A 81 15.96 20.33 -27.03
C GLN A 81 17.24 19.70 -27.56
N ASP A 82 17.59 19.98 -28.80
CA ASP A 82 18.87 19.56 -29.36
C ASP A 82 20.02 20.41 -28.80
N CYS A 83 21.15 19.78 -28.51
CA CYS A 83 22.35 20.47 -28.11
C CYS A 83 23.00 21.14 -29.35
N PRO A 84 23.32 22.45 -29.31
CA PRO A 84 23.90 23.14 -30.47
C PRO A 84 25.30 22.63 -30.85
N MET A 85 26.03 21.99 -29.93
CA MET A 85 27.42 21.57 -30.16
C MET A 85 27.58 20.11 -30.58
N CYS A 86 26.67 19.22 -30.14
CA CYS A 86 26.77 17.79 -30.40
C CYS A 86 25.55 17.16 -31.05
N GLY A 87 24.43 17.88 -31.15
CA GLY A 87 23.16 17.34 -31.67
C GLY A 87 22.42 16.40 -30.71
N ASP A 88 23.01 16.02 -29.56
CA ASP A 88 22.33 15.16 -28.58
C ASP A 88 21.16 15.88 -27.91
N LYS A 89 20.09 15.14 -27.59
CA LYS A 89 18.94 15.67 -26.84
C LYS A 89 19.36 16.01 -25.41
N LYS A 90 19.09 17.25 -25.00
CA LYS A 90 19.25 17.74 -23.63
C LYS A 90 17.92 18.26 -23.08
N LEU A 91 17.83 18.39 -21.76
CA LEU A 91 16.70 19.08 -21.11
C LEU A 91 16.83 20.59 -21.27
N ARG A 92 15.70 21.29 -21.38
CA ARG A 92 15.64 22.76 -21.31
C ARG A 92 16.35 23.27 -20.05
N HIS A 93 17.13 24.34 -20.19
CA HIS A 93 17.91 24.99 -19.11
C HIS A 93 18.97 24.12 -18.43
N ARG A 94 19.33 22.96 -18.99
CA ARG A 94 20.43 22.13 -18.50
C ARG A 94 21.57 22.08 -19.52
N LEU A 95 22.81 22.05 -19.04
CA LEU A 95 23.98 21.78 -19.89
C LEU A 95 23.88 20.36 -20.47
N CYS A 96 24.39 20.16 -21.70
CA CYS A 96 24.47 18.81 -22.23
C CYS A 96 25.53 18.02 -21.46
N MET A 97 25.12 16.93 -20.82
CA MET A 97 26.02 16.08 -20.02
C MET A 97 27.16 15.50 -20.87
N GLY A 98 26.89 15.19 -22.15
CA GLY A 98 27.89 14.71 -23.10
C GLY A 98 28.95 15.76 -23.43
N CYS A 99 28.54 17.00 -23.71
CA CYS A 99 29.49 18.10 -23.97
C CYS A 99 30.26 18.51 -22.72
N PHE A 100 29.61 18.52 -21.55
CA PHE A 100 30.25 18.82 -20.28
C PHE A 100 31.35 17.81 -19.96
N LYS A 101 31.07 16.50 -20.09
CA LYS A 101 32.07 15.45 -19.85
C LYS A 101 33.26 15.51 -20.81
N LYS A 102 33.03 15.96 -22.05
CA LYS A 102 34.08 16.14 -23.08
C LYS A 102 34.84 17.46 -22.96
N GLY A 103 34.50 18.32 -22.00
CA GLY A 103 35.17 19.62 -21.81
C GLY A 103 34.89 20.65 -22.92
N LYS A 104 33.92 20.42 -23.81
CA LYS A 104 33.69 21.28 -25.00
C LYS A 104 33.23 22.71 -24.70
N TYR A 105 32.83 23.00 -23.46
CA TYR A 105 32.38 24.34 -23.05
C TYR A 105 33.51 25.19 -22.47
N PHE A 106 34.68 24.60 -22.23
CA PHE A 106 35.83 25.25 -21.58
C PHE A 106 36.98 25.54 -22.56
N VAL A 107 36.74 25.32 -23.84
CA VAL A 107 37.65 25.59 -24.95
C VAL A 107 37.10 26.81 -25.69
#